data_AF-A0A2D4L843-F1
#
_entry.id   AF-A0A2D4L843-F1
#
_cell.length_a   1.000
_cell.length_b   1.000
_cell.length_c   1.000
_cell.angle_alpha   90.00
_cell.angle_beta   90.00
_cell.angle_gamma   90.00
#
_symmetry.space_group_name_H-M   'P 1'
#
loop_
_entity.id
_entity.type
_entity.pdbx_description
1 polymer ?
#
loop_
_entity_poly.entity_id
_entity_poly.type
_entity_poly.pdbx_seq_one_letter_code
_entity_poly.pdbx_strand_id
1 'polypeptide(L)'
;MRAMVGVKRVIDYAVKVRVKPDNSGVVTDGVKHSMNPFCEIAVEEAVRLKEKKLVSEIIAVSCGPQQCQETIRTALAMGADRGVHVEIPAKDYESLTPFQVSKILAALAKKE
;
A
#
# COMPACT_ATOMS: atom_id res chain seq x y z
N MET A 1 -2.40 22.02 0.62
CA MET A 1 -2.60 20.92 -0.35
C MET A 1 -2.38 19.61 0.38
N ARG A 2 -3.21 18.59 0.15
CA ARG A 2 -3.08 17.26 0.78
C ARG A 2 -2.47 16.30 -0.24
N ALA A 3 -1.55 15.43 0.18
CA ALA A 3 -0.98 14.39 -0.66
C ALA A 3 -1.57 13.03 -0.25
N MET A 4 -2.11 12.29 -1.23
CA MET A 4 -2.56 10.92 -1.03
C MET A 4 -1.54 9.97 -1.66
N VAL A 5 -1.02 9.03 -0.88
CA VAL A 5 0.05 8.11 -1.31
C VAL A 5 -0.45 6.67 -1.19
N GLY A 6 -0.57 5.99 -2.32
CA GLY A 6 -0.92 4.57 -2.37
C GLY A 6 0.29 3.70 -1.99
N VAL A 7 0.16 2.91 -0.92
CA VAL A 7 1.18 1.95 -0.48
C VAL A 7 0.66 0.52 -0.58
N LYS A 8 1.46 -0.39 -1.14
CA LYS A 8 1.08 -1.79 -1.36
C LYS A 8 1.98 -2.74 -0.58
N ARG A 9 1.36 -3.70 0.11
CA ARG A 9 2.03 -4.85 0.72
C ARG A 9 2.32 -5.90 -0.36
N VAL A 10 3.59 -6.30 -0.50
CA VAL A 10 4.04 -7.29 -1.48
C VAL A 10 5.02 -8.28 -0.84
N ILE A 11 5.29 -9.41 -1.50
CA ILE A 11 6.40 -10.30 -1.12
C ILE A 11 7.69 -9.48 -1.18
N ASP A 12 8.52 -9.62 -0.14
CA ASP A 12 9.80 -8.91 -0.04
C ASP A 12 10.67 -9.20 -1.28
N TYR A 13 11.29 -8.16 -1.83
CA TYR A 13 12.02 -8.25 -3.10
C TYR A 13 13.22 -9.21 -3.04
N ALA A 14 13.75 -9.49 -1.86
CA ALA A 14 14.86 -10.42 -1.66
C ALA A 14 14.38 -11.89 -1.57
N VAL A 15 13.07 -12.14 -1.47
CA VAL A 15 12.51 -13.49 -1.42
C VAL A 15 12.37 -14.07 -2.81
N LYS A 16 12.94 -15.27 -3.01
CA LYS A 16 12.69 -16.07 -4.21
C LYS A 16 11.26 -16.63 -4.18
N VAL A 17 10.42 -16.15 -5.10
CA VAL A 17 9.04 -16.59 -5.25
C VAL A 17 8.96 -18.06 -5.65
N ARG A 18 8.01 -18.79 -5.05
CA ARG A 18 7.70 -20.19 -5.38
C ARG A 18 6.27 -20.28 -5.90
N VAL A 19 6.08 -21.01 -6.99
CA VAL A 19 4.75 -21.32 -7.56
C VAL A 19 4.09 -22.41 -6.72
N LYS A 20 2.78 -22.29 -6.48
CA LYS A 20 2.00 -23.34 -5.80
C LYS A 20 1.93 -24.61 -6.67
N PRO A 21 1.91 -25.82 -6.10
CA PRO A 21 1.87 -27.06 -6.89
C PRO A 21 0.65 -27.21 -7.82
N ASP A 22 -0.45 -26.54 -7.49
CA ASP A 22 -1.71 -26.51 -8.25
C ASP A 22 -1.73 -25.46 -9.38
N ASN A 23 -0.63 -24.71 -9.57
CA ASN A 23 -0.52 -23.59 -10.51
C ASN A 23 -1.54 -22.45 -10.30
N SER A 24 -2.18 -22.36 -9.13
CA SER A 24 -3.17 -21.29 -8.86
C SER A 24 -2.54 -19.93 -8.53
N GLY A 25 -1.23 -19.90 -8.26
CA GLY A 25 -0.50 -18.68 -7.98
C GLY A 25 0.83 -18.94 -7.28
N VAL A 26 1.23 -18.03 -6.40
CA VAL A 26 2.49 -18.09 -5.67
C VAL A 26 2.26 -18.34 -4.18
N VAL A 27 3.22 -18.97 -3.52
CA VAL A 27 3.17 -19.20 -2.07
C VAL A 27 3.35 -17.88 -1.33
N THR A 28 2.35 -17.49 -0.54
CA THR A 28 2.35 -16.28 0.29
C THR A 28 2.42 -16.58 1.79
N ASP A 29 1.99 -17.76 2.21
CA ASP A 29 1.92 -18.13 3.62
C ASP A 29 3.32 -18.38 4.19
N GLY A 30 3.59 -17.79 5.36
CA GLY A 30 4.91 -17.84 6.01
C GLY A 30 6.01 -17.12 5.24
N VAL A 31 5.68 -16.39 4.16
CA VAL A 31 6.64 -15.62 3.37
C VAL A 31 6.73 -14.19 3.90
N LYS A 32 7.95 -13.67 4.02
CA LYS A 32 8.18 -12.28 4.40
C LYS A 32 7.57 -11.34 3.37
N HIS A 33 6.79 -10.38 3.85
CA HIS A 33 6.23 -9.29 3.06
C HIS A 33 6.81 -7.96 3.51
N SER A 34 6.82 -6.99 2.61
CA SER A 34 7.29 -5.63 2.86
C SER A 34 6.43 -4.62 2.10
N MET A 35 6.69 -3.33 2.32
CA MET A 35 6.21 -2.30 1.41
C MET A 35 6.83 -2.52 0.03
N ASN A 36 6.05 -2.26 -1.01
CA ASN A 36 6.59 -2.24 -2.37
C ASN A 36 7.67 -1.14 -2.48
N PRO A 37 8.86 -1.43 -3.05
CA PRO A 37 9.95 -0.46 -3.10
C PRO A 37 9.59 0.87 -3.78
N PHE A 38 8.71 0.86 -4.79
CA PHE A 38 8.26 2.10 -5.43
C PHE A 38 7.32 2.92 -4.54
N CYS A 39 6.56 2.26 -3.67
CA CYS A 39 5.74 2.94 -2.69
C CYS A 39 6.58 3.63 -1.62
N GLU A 40 7.74 3.07 -1.23
CA GLU A 40 8.66 3.74 -0.29
C GLU A 40 9.18 5.05 -0.87
N ILE A 41 9.56 5.06 -2.16
CA ILE A 41 9.96 6.28 -2.89
C ILE A 41 8.82 7.30 -2.93
N ALA A 42 7.59 6.86 -3.15
CA ALA A 42 6.43 7.75 -3.19
C ALA A 42 6.12 8.40 -1.83
N VAL A 43 6.27 7.64 -0.74
CA VAL A 43 6.12 8.17 0.63
C VAL A 43 7.22 9.19 0.92
N GLU A 44 8.47 8.87 0.59
CA GLU A 44 9.62 9.76 0.79
C GLU A 44 9.43 11.11 0.06
N GLU A 45 9.01 11.10 -1.21
CA GLU A 45 8.80 12.36 -1.94
C GLU A 45 7.66 13.18 -1.35
N ALA A 46 6.58 12.55 -0.86
CA ALA A 46 5.51 13.25 -0.17
C ALA A 46 6.01 13.92 1.13
N VAL A 47 6.88 13.25 1.88
CA VAL A 47 7.53 13.80 3.09
C VAL A 47 8.38 15.01 2.73
N ARG A 48 9.21 14.92 1.69
CA ARG A 48 10.02 16.06 1.21
C ARG A 48 9.17 17.26 0.79
N LEU A 49 8.04 17.04 0.13
CA LEU A 49 7.11 18.11 -0.25
C LEU A 49 6.48 18.77 0.99
N LYS A 50 6.22 18.00 2.05
CA LYS A 50 5.72 18.52 3.32
C LYS A 50 6.79 19.33 4.08
N GLU A 51 8.05 18.86 4.11
CA GLU A 51 9.17 19.62 4.68
C GLU A 51 9.39 20.96 3.97
N LYS A 52 9.19 20.99 2.65
CA LYS A 52 9.17 22.23 1.83
C LYS A 52 7.92 23.08 2.02
N LYS A 53 6.98 22.67 2.88
CA LYS A 53 5.69 23.33 3.16
C LYS A 53 4.77 23.45 1.93
N LEU A 54 4.96 22.61 0.92
CA LEU A 54 4.11 22.55 -0.28
C LEU A 54 2.87 21.66 -0.03
N VAL A 55 3.03 20.65 0.84
CA VAL A 55 1.96 19.75 1.30
C VAL A 55 1.74 19.98 2.79
N SER A 56 0.48 20.03 3.21
CA SER A 56 0.08 20.25 4.61
C SER A 56 -0.22 18.94 5.36
N GLU A 57 -0.57 17.88 4.63
CA GLU A 57 -0.92 16.57 5.21
C GLU A 57 -0.62 15.46 4.18
N ILE A 58 -0.08 14.35 4.67
CA ILE A 58 0.19 13.13 3.89
C ILE A 58 -0.72 12.00 4.38
N ILE A 59 -1.51 11.46 3.47
CA ILE A 59 -2.45 10.36 3.74
C ILE A 59 -1.95 9.11 3.04
N ALA A 60 -1.49 8.12 3.81
CA ALA A 60 -1.09 6.82 3.28
C ALA A 60 -2.31 5.92 3.12
N VAL A 61 -2.50 5.32 1.94
CA VAL A 61 -3.66 4.48 1.63
C VAL A 61 -3.19 3.09 1.20
N SER A 62 -3.75 2.05 1.79
CA SER A 62 -3.55 0.66 1.33
C SER A 62 -4.87 -0.07 1.19
N CYS A 63 -4.99 -0.87 0.13
CA CYS A 63 -6.15 -1.70 -0.17
C CYS A 63 -5.75 -3.17 -0.06
N GLY A 64 -6.39 -3.94 0.81
CA GLY A 64 -6.09 -5.36 0.95
C GLY A 64 -6.54 -5.97 2.28
N PRO A 65 -6.01 -7.14 2.64
CA PRO A 65 -6.37 -7.80 3.88
C PRO A 65 -5.80 -7.06 5.09
N GLN A 66 -6.23 -7.42 6.29
CA GLN A 66 -5.81 -6.82 7.57
C GLN A 66 -4.29 -6.59 7.71
N GLN A 67 -3.47 -7.48 7.14
CA GLN A 67 -2.01 -7.36 7.18
C GLN A 67 -1.46 -6.12 6.47
N CYS A 68 -2.23 -5.48 5.56
CA CYS A 68 -1.84 -4.21 4.94
C CYS A 68 -1.71 -3.06 5.96
N GLN A 69 -2.30 -3.19 7.15
CA GLN A 69 -2.09 -2.23 8.24
C GLN A 69 -0.62 -2.10 8.65
N GLU A 70 0.17 -3.17 8.57
CA GLU A 70 1.61 -3.12 8.88
C GLU A 70 2.33 -2.17 7.91
N THR A 71 2.02 -2.28 6.62
CA THR A 71 2.57 -1.38 5.58
C THR A 71 2.15 0.07 5.78
N ILE A 72 0.91 0.31 6.23
CA ILE A 72 0.45 1.65 6.58
C ILE A 72 1.23 2.18 7.79
N ARG A 73 1.46 1.35 8.83
CA ARG A 73 2.27 1.76 10.00
C ARG A 73 3.71 2.10 9.60
N THR A 74 4.30 1.38 8.64
CA THR A 74 5.59 1.76 8.07
C THR A 74 5.53 3.14 7.42
N ALA A 75 4.50 3.43 6.61
CA ALA A 75 4.35 4.76 6.00
C ALA A 75 4.16 5.88 7.04
N LEU A 76 3.41 5.61 8.11
CA LEU A 76 3.26 6.54 9.25
C LEU A 76 4.60 6.79 9.93
N ALA A 77 5.40 5.73 10.18
CA ALA A 77 6.72 5.84 10.77
C ALA A 77 7.71 6.62 9.90
N MET A 78 7.53 6.60 8.57
CA MET A 78 8.33 7.39 7.62
C MET A 78 7.93 8.87 7.58
N GLY A 79 6.75 9.26 8.08
CA GLY A 79 6.32 10.66 8.13
C GLY A 79 4.94 10.95 7.53
N ALA A 80 4.16 9.93 7.15
CA ALA A 80 2.75 10.13 6.83
C ALA A 80 1.95 10.53 8.08
N ASP A 81 1.00 11.45 7.94
CA ASP A 81 0.19 11.96 9.05
C ASP A 81 -0.92 10.99 9.47
N ARG A 82 -1.57 10.37 8.47
CA ARG A 82 -2.71 9.50 8.67
C ARG A 82 -2.71 8.35 7.69
N GLY A 83 -3.25 7.22 8.15
CA GLY A 83 -3.45 6.01 7.35
C GLY A 83 -4.93 5.77 7.03
N VAL A 84 -5.21 5.31 5.82
CA VAL A 84 -6.52 4.76 5.42
C VAL A 84 -6.31 3.32 4.96
N HIS A 85 -6.90 2.39 5.69
CA HIS A 85 -6.97 1.00 5.30
C HIS A 85 -8.32 0.72 4.64
N VAL A 86 -8.29 0.41 3.35
CA VAL A 86 -9.47 -0.11 2.64
C VAL A 86 -9.42 -1.63 2.76
N GLU A 87 -10.15 -2.15 3.74
CA GLU A 87 -10.17 -3.58 4.01
C GLU A 87 -10.86 -4.34 2.89
N ILE A 88 -10.15 -5.34 2.37
CA ILE A 88 -10.62 -6.27 1.34
C ILE A 88 -10.36 -7.67 1.90
N PRO A 89 -11.40 -8.50 2.09
CA PRO A 89 -11.25 -9.85 2.61
C PRO A 89 -10.23 -10.65 1.79
N ALA A 90 -9.46 -11.53 2.44
CA ALA A 90 -8.39 -12.28 1.78
C ALA A 90 -8.87 -13.04 0.52
N LYS A 91 -10.09 -13.61 0.57
CA LYS A 91 -10.74 -14.28 -0.56
C LYS A 91 -10.94 -13.38 -1.79
N ASP A 92 -11.21 -12.09 -1.57
CA ASP A 92 -11.50 -11.13 -2.63
C ASP A 92 -10.22 -10.42 -3.10
N TYR A 93 -9.20 -10.37 -2.22
CA TYR A 93 -7.91 -9.74 -2.50
C TYR A 93 -7.15 -10.41 -3.64
N GLU A 94 -7.24 -11.73 -3.79
CA GLU A 94 -6.59 -12.45 -4.90
C GLU A 94 -7.12 -11.99 -6.28
N SER A 95 -8.38 -11.55 -6.33
CA SER A 95 -9.02 -11.02 -7.53
C SER A 95 -8.87 -9.51 -7.70
N LEU A 96 -8.17 -8.83 -6.78
CA LEU A 96 -8.03 -7.39 -6.79
C LEU A 96 -7.11 -6.91 -7.91
N THR A 97 -7.68 -6.12 -8.81
CA THR A 97 -7.00 -5.58 -10.00
C THR A 97 -6.67 -4.10 -9.85
N PRO A 98 -5.71 -3.57 -10.65
CA PRO A 98 -5.44 -2.14 -10.71
C PRO A 98 -6.67 -1.27 -11.03
N PHE A 99 -7.63 -1.80 -11.81
CA PHE A 99 -8.86 -1.10 -12.14
C PHE A 99 -9.78 -0.87 -10.92
N GLN A 100 -9.90 -1.86 -10.04
CA GLN A 100 -10.65 -1.69 -8.80
C GLN A 100 -9.93 -0.71 -7.85
N VAL A 101 -8.61 -0.86 -7.73
CA VAL A 101 -7.78 0.05 -6.91
C VAL A 101 -7.89 1.49 -7.39
N SER A 102 -7.84 1.74 -8.71
CA SER A 102 -7.95 3.10 -9.26
C SER A 102 -9.31 3.74 -8.96
N LYS A 103 -10.41 2.98 -9.02
CA LYS A 103 -11.74 3.47 -8.63
C LYS A 103 -11.83 3.80 -7.15
N ILE A 104 -11.26 2.96 -6.28
CA ILE A 104 -11.21 3.19 -4.84
C ILE A 104 -10.43 4.47 -4.54
N LEU A 105 -9.22 4.61 -5.10
CA LEU A 105 -8.38 5.79 -4.89
C LEU A 105 -9.05 7.06 -5.44
N ALA A 106 -9.73 6.99 -6.60
CA ALA A 106 -10.47 8.13 -7.14
C ALA A 106 -11.64 8.55 -6.24
N ALA A 107 -12.35 7.58 -5.64
CA ALA A 107 -13.44 7.88 -4.70
C ALA A 107 -12.90 8.50 -3.40
N LEU A 108 -11.79 7.99 -2.87
CA LEU A 108 -11.13 8.54 -1.70
C LEU A 108 -10.61 9.96 -1.97
N ALA A 109 -9.96 10.20 -3.10
CA ALA A 109 -9.44 11.51 -3.47
C ALA A 109 -10.52 12.58 -3.64
N LYS A 110 -11.77 12.20 -3.93
CA LYS A 110 -12.92 13.12 -3.96
C LYS A 110 -13.50 13.42 -2.58
N LYS A 111 -13.31 12.49 -1.63
CA LYS A 111 -13.83 12.60 -0.27
C LYS A 111 -12.90 13.44 0.62
N GLU A 112 -11.60 13.33 0.38
CA GLU A 112 -10.54 14.08 1.07
C GLU A 112 -10.33 15.48 0.46
#